data_AF-A0A0S3TIC7-F1
#
_entry.id   AF-A0A0S3TIC7-F1
#
_cell.length_a   1.000
_cell.length_b   1.000
_cell.length_c   1.000
_cell.angle_alpha   90.00
_cell.angle_beta   90.00
_cell.angle_gamma   90.00
#
_symmetry.space_group_name_H-M   'P 1'
#
loop_
_entity.id
_entity.type
_entity.pdbx_description
1 polymer ?
#
loop_
_entity_poly.entity_id
_entity_poly.type
_entity_poly.pdbx_seq_one_letter_code
_entity_poly.pdbx_strand_id
1 'polypeptide(L)'
;MKTVLNLTQQSVIAEIESVLDTYPYHPYQQAFAIPELRQDLINYVFSRIPCMYSAIEPKQACCLNYKLPRSPLEYQIHLETLIHQGIYSIMQEKSDGISRHLCETVQPGCEPSHWFG
;
A
#
# COMPACT_ATOMS: atom_id res chain seq x y z
N MET A 1 -25.67 13.18 0.77
CA MET A 1 -25.21 12.32 1.88
C MET A 1 -23.89 11.69 1.47
N LYS A 2 -22.74 12.13 2.02
CA LYS A 2 -21.39 11.69 1.61
C LYS A 2 -20.57 11.05 2.75
N THR A 3 -21.14 10.98 3.95
CA THR A 3 -20.39 10.70 5.18
C THR A 3 -20.09 9.21 5.38
N VAL A 4 -20.96 8.32 4.91
CA VAL A 4 -20.79 6.86 5.08
C VAL A 4 -19.65 6.32 4.20
N LEU A 5 -19.49 6.88 3.00
CA LEU A 5 -18.43 6.54 2.04
C LEU A 5 -17.02 6.93 2.51
N ASN A 6 -16.92 8.06 3.24
CA ASN A 6 -15.64 8.52 3.76
C ASN A 6 -15.17 7.65 4.94
N LEU A 7 -16.10 7.23 5.80
CA LEU A 7 -15.79 6.34 6.93
C LEU A 7 -15.16 5.03 6.45
N THR A 8 -15.71 4.46 5.38
CA THR A 8 -15.22 3.20 4.84
C THR A 8 -13.90 3.33 4.08
N GLN A 9 -13.69 4.45 3.38
CA GLN A 9 -12.42 4.73 2.73
C GLN A 9 -11.31 4.94 3.77
N GLN A 10 -11.60 5.68 4.84
CA GLN A 10 -10.68 5.86 5.97
C GLN A 10 -10.41 4.54 6.70
N SER A 11 -11.39 3.65 6.84
CA SER A 11 -11.16 2.32 7.42
C SER A 11 -10.19 1.49 6.60
N VAL A 12 -10.30 1.49 5.27
CA VAL A 12 -9.36 0.76 4.39
C VAL A 12 -7.95 1.34 4.48
N ILE A 13 -7.81 2.67 4.55
CA ILE A 13 -6.52 3.34 4.72
C ILE A 13 -5.90 2.98 6.08
N ALA A 14 -6.69 3.01 7.16
CA ALA A 14 -6.23 2.62 8.48
C ALA A 14 -5.79 1.14 8.53
N GLU A 15 -6.49 0.25 7.82
CA GLU A 15 -6.09 -1.15 7.70
C GLU A 15 -4.76 -1.30 6.96
N ILE A 16 -4.55 -0.55 5.87
CA ILE A 16 -3.28 -0.52 5.15
C ILE A 16 -2.14 -0.07 6.07
N GLU A 17 -2.36 1.00 6.85
CA GLU A 17 -1.37 1.49 7.81
C GLU A 17 -1.08 0.48 8.92
N SER A 18 -2.13 -0.15 9.46
CA SER A 18 -2.01 -1.22 10.47
C SER A 18 -1.19 -2.39 9.94
N VAL A 19 -1.48 -2.87 8.72
CA VAL A 19 -0.71 -3.94 8.09
C VAL A 19 0.74 -3.51 7.86
N LEU A 20 0.99 -2.30 7.35
CA LEU A 20 2.37 -1.79 7.16
C LEU A 20 3.14 -1.69 8.50
N ASP A 21 2.47 -1.38 9.60
CA ASP A 21 3.09 -1.34 10.94
C ASP A 21 3.57 -2.73 11.40
N THR A 22 2.90 -3.81 10.96
CA THR A 22 3.33 -5.19 11.25
C THR A 22 4.56 -5.64 10.46
N TYR A 23 4.95 -4.93 9.39
CA TYR A 23 6.11 -5.28 8.58
C TYR A 23 7.41 -4.78 9.21
N PRO A 24 8.56 -5.45 8.96
CA PRO A 24 9.85 -4.95 9.41
C PRO A 24 10.17 -3.59 8.77
N TYR A 25 10.85 -2.75 9.56
CA TYR A 25 11.18 -1.38 9.20
C TYR A 25 11.89 -1.26 7.84
N HIS A 26 12.88 -2.11 7.60
CA HIS A 26 13.59 -2.20 6.33
C HIS A 26 13.30 -3.55 5.64
N PRO A 27 13.06 -3.59 4.32
CA PRO A 27 12.95 -2.45 3.39
C PRO A 27 11.53 -1.86 3.29
N TYR A 28 10.53 -2.47 3.92
CA TYR A 28 9.11 -2.21 3.62
C TYR A 28 8.61 -0.89 4.19
N GLN A 29 8.68 -0.67 5.52
CA GLN A 29 8.16 0.58 6.10
C GLN A 29 8.91 1.80 5.56
N GLN A 30 10.23 1.68 5.33
CA GLN A 30 11.04 2.74 4.73
C GLN A 30 10.66 3.03 3.28
N ALA A 31 10.33 2.01 2.47
CA ALA A 31 9.81 2.24 1.12
C ALA A 31 8.44 2.94 1.15
N PHE A 32 7.49 2.43 1.93
CA PHE A 32 6.15 3.02 2.04
C PHE A 32 6.08 4.30 2.90
N ALA A 33 7.22 4.78 3.41
CA ALA A 33 7.35 6.15 3.90
C ALA A 33 7.35 7.17 2.75
N ILE A 34 7.68 6.75 1.52
CA ILE A 34 7.57 7.56 0.31
C ILE A 34 6.08 7.78 -0.01
N PRO A 35 5.59 9.03 -0.04
CA PRO A 35 4.16 9.32 -0.23
C PRO A 35 3.59 8.75 -1.52
N GLU A 36 4.38 8.75 -2.59
CA GLU A 36 3.98 8.21 -3.90
C GLU A 36 3.72 6.70 -3.83
N LEU A 37 4.59 5.92 -3.18
CA LEU A 37 4.41 4.47 -3.03
C LEU A 37 3.20 4.14 -2.15
N ARG A 38 2.94 4.96 -1.14
CA ARG A 38 1.76 4.81 -0.29
C ARG A 38 0.47 5.09 -1.08
N GLN A 39 0.46 6.14 -1.89
CA GLN A 39 -0.68 6.43 -2.77
C GLN A 39 -0.91 5.33 -3.80
N ASP A 40 0.14 4.77 -4.38
CA ASP A 40 0.04 3.64 -5.30
C ASP A 40 -0.55 2.40 -4.62
N LEU A 41 -0.17 2.11 -3.37
CA LEU A 41 -0.73 1.00 -2.61
C LEU A 41 -2.23 1.21 -2.33
N ILE A 42 -2.61 2.41 -1.92
CA ILE A 42 -4.02 2.78 -1.73
C ILE A 42 -4.78 2.58 -3.05
N ASN A 43 -4.28 3.16 -4.16
CA ASN A 43 -4.93 3.03 -5.47
C ASN A 43 -5.03 1.57 -5.92
N TYR A 44 -3.99 0.76 -5.70
CA TYR A 44 -3.99 -0.66 -6.01
C TYR A 44 -5.10 -1.40 -5.26
N VAL A 45 -5.20 -1.20 -3.94
CA VAL A 45 -6.21 -1.83 -3.09
C VAL A 45 -7.61 -1.37 -3.51
N PHE A 46 -7.84 -0.07 -3.68
CA PHE A 46 -9.14 0.48 -4.11
C PHE A 46 -9.57 0.00 -5.51
N SER A 47 -8.63 -0.17 -6.44
CA SER A 47 -8.94 -0.68 -7.79
C SER A 47 -9.39 -2.15 -7.79
N ARG A 48 -9.02 -2.91 -6.76
CA ARG A 48 -9.26 -4.36 -6.66
C ARG A 48 -10.34 -4.75 -5.67
N ILE A 49 -10.72 -3.85 -4.76
CA ILE A 49 -11.90 -4.07 -3.91
C ILE A 49 -13.12 -4.14 -4.85
N PRO A 50 -13.88 -5.26 -4.84
CA PRO A 50 -15.07 -5.37 -5.67
C PRO A 50 -16.03 -4.23 -5.32
N CYS A 51 -16.63 -3.64 -6.35
CA CYS A 51 -17.39 -2.39 -6.37
C CYS A 51 -18.60 -2.26 -5.40
N MET A 52 -18.49 -2.63 -4.13
CA MET A 52 -19.50 -2.38 -3.09
C MET A 52 -19.72 -0.88 -2.85
N TYR A 53 -18.84 -0.01 -3.38
CA TYR A 53 -18.91 1.45 -3.28
C TYR A 53 -19.50 2.17 -4.50
N SER A 54 -19.95 1.44 -5.53
CA SER A 54 -20.51 2.06 -6.74
C SER A 54 -22.00 2.37 -6.57
N ALA A 55 -22.31 3.35 -5.71
CA ALA A 55 -23.64 3.95 -5.65
C ALA A 55 -23.74 5.26 -6.44
N ILE A 56 -22.65 5.74 -7.07
CA ILE A 56 -22.61 7.11 -7.62
C ILE A 56 -22.29 7.19 -9.12
N GLU A 57 -21.64 6.24 -9.78
CA GLU A 57 -21.44 6.34 -11.25
C GLU A 57 -21.59 5.01 -12.00
N PRO A 58 -22.68 4.84 -12.80
CA PRO A 58 -22.96 3.61 -13.53
C PRO A 58 -22.24 3.59 -14.88
N LYS A 59 -20.89 3.68 -14.89
CA LYS A 59 -20.18 3.71 -16.19
C LYS A 59 -18.83 3.02 -16.31
N GLN A 60 -18.37 2.30 -15.30
CA GLN A 60 -17.30 1.33 -15.52
C GLN A 60 -17.75 -0.04 -15.05
N ALA A 61 -18.00 -0.89 -16.03
CA ALA A 61 -18.25 -2.30 -15.83
C ALA A 61 -17.20 -2.85 -14.87
N CYS A 62 -17.65 -3.26 -13.68
CA CYS A 62 -16.82 -3.93 -12.69
C CYS A 62 -16.51 -5.33 -13.26
N CYS A 63 -15.59 -5.37 -14.22
CA CYS A 63 -15.23 -6.53 -15.04
C CYS A 63 -14.34 -7.53 -14.31
N LEU A 64 -14.46 -7.62 -12.99
CA LEU A 64 -13.64 -8.53 -12.23
C LEU A 64 -14.56 -9.55 -11.56
N ASN A 65 -14.43 -10.80 -12.01
CA ASN A 65 -15.06 -12.00 -11.49
C ASN A 65 -14.62 -12.30 -10.03
N TYR A 66 -14.62 -11.30 -9.15
CA TYR A 66 -14.37 -11.50 -7.74
C TYR A 66 -15.66 -11.94 -7.09
N LYS A 67 -15.69 -13.22 -6.69
CA LYS A 67 -16.76 -13.77 -5.86
C LYS A 67 -16.87 -12.88 -4.63
N LEU A 68 -18.01 -12.19 -4.47
CA LEU A 68 -18.27 -11.36 -3.31
C LEU A 68 -18.09 -12.25 -2.06
N PRO A 69 -17.24 -11.85 -1.08
CA PRO A 69 -17.06 -12.63 0.13
C PRO A 69 -18.40 -12.83 0.84
N ARG A 70 -18.70 -14.07 1.22
CA ARG A 70 -20.02 -14.45 1.78
C ARG A 70 -20.14 -14.08 3.25
N SER A 71 -19.03 -13.83 3.92
CA SER A 71 -18.97 -13.44 5.33
C SER A 71 -18.06 -12.22 5.56
N PRO A 72 -18.30 -11.45 6.64
CA PRO A 72 -17.46 -10.30 7.01
C PRO A 72 -15.99 -10.68 7.27
N LEU A 73 -15.77 -11.91 7.74
CA LEU A 73 -14.45 -12.43 8.08
C LEU A 73 -13.66 -12.79 6.80
N GLU A 74 -14.31 -13.37 5.81
CA GLU A 74 -13.72 -13.57 4.48
C GLU A 74 -13.37 -12.24 3.79
N TYR A 75 -14.17 -11.19 4.02
CA TYR A 75 -13.87 -9.86 3.50
C TYR A 75 -12.59 -9.28 4.11
N GLN A 76 -12.40 -9.40 5.43
CA GLN A 76 -11.18 -8.95 6.10
C GLN A 76 -9.95 -9.70 5.60
N ILE A 77 -10.01 -11.03 5.53
CA ILE A 77 -8.91 -11.86 5.01
C ILE A 77 -8.59 -11.49 3.55
N HIS A 78 -9.61 -11.26 2.74
CA HIS A 78 -9.42 -10.85 1.35
C HIS A 78 -8.76 -9.48 1.23
N LEU A 79 -9.18 -8.51 2.07
CA LEU A 79 -8.60 -7.18 2.12
C LEU A 79 -7.13 -7.23 2.53
N GLU A 80 -6.81 -7.94 3.62
CA GLU A 80 -5.44 -8.14 4.09
C GLU A 80 -4.57 -8.78 2.99
N THR A 81 -5.10 -9.83 2.34
CA THR A 81 -4.41 -10.48 1.21
C THR A 81 -4.15 -9.50 0.05
N LEU A 82 -5.11 -8.64 -0.28
CA LEU A 82 -4.94 -7.61 -1.32
C LEU A 82 -3.87 -6.58 -0.94
N ILE A 83 -3.81 -6.17 0.33
CA ILE A 83 -2.78 -5.25 0.84
C ILE A 83 -1.40 -5.90 0.69
N HIS A 84 -1.23 -7.15 1.14
CA HIS A 84 0.02 -7.89 0.98
C HIS A 84 0.42 -8.06 -0.48
N GLN A 85 -0.54 -8.37 -1.36
CA GLN A 85 -0.29 -8.46 -2.81
C GLN A 85 0.13 -7.13 -3.42
N GLY A 86 -0.50 -6.03 -2.99
CA GLY A 86 -0.13 -4.68 -3.41
C GLY A 86 1.28 -4.31 -2.99
N ILE A 87 1.62 -4.57 -1.72
CA ILE A 87 2.97 -4.37 -1.17
C ILE A 87 4.00 -5.12 -2.02
N TYR A 88 3.78 -6.42 -2.24
CA TYR A 88 4.69 -7.24 -3.05
C TYR A 88 4.82 -6.73 -4.49
N SER A 89 3.69 -6.41 -5.13
CA SER A 89 3.66 -5.95 -6.53
C SER A 89 4.42 -4.63 -6.71
N ILE A 90 4.18 -3.66 -5.82
CA ILE A 90 4.82 -2.34 -5.85
C ILE A 90 6.31 -2.45 -5.53
N MET A 91 6.68 -3.24 -4.53
CA MET A 91 8.08 -3.50 -4.18
C MET A 91 8.84 -4.13 -5.34
N GLN A 92 8.20 -5.04 -6.10
CA GLN A 92 8.81 -5.68 -7.26
C GLN A 92 8.94 -4.72 -8.45
N GLU A 93 7.85 -4.01 -8.81
CA GLU A 93 7.81 -3.09 -9.95
C GLU A 93 8.76 -1.90 -9.75
N LYS A 94 8.82 -1.36 -8.54
CA LYS A 94 9.64 -0.19 -8.20
C LYS A 94 10.92 -0.55 -7.46
N SER A 95 11.33 -1.81 -7.51
CA SER A 95 12.52 -2.34 -6.82
C SER A 95 13.80 -1.53 -7.10
N ASP A 96 14.04 -1.15 -8.35
CA ASP A 96 15.20 -0.34 -8.75
C ASP A 96 15.17 1.08 -8.19
N GLY A 97 13.99 1.69 -8.10
CA GLY A 97 13.80 3.04 -7.54
C GLY A 97 13.90 3.04 -6.02
N ILE A 98 13.29 2.04 -5.38
CA ILE A 98 13.32 1.83 -3.94
C ILE A 98 14.75 1.55 -3.49
N SER A 99 15.48 0.66 -4.17
CA SER A 99 16.86 0.33 -3.81
C SER A 99 17.78 1.55 -3.87
N ARG A 100 17.61 2.44 -4.86
CA ARG A 100 18.35 3.70 -4.95
C ARG A 100 18.04 4.63 -3.77
N HIS A 101 16.76 4.83 -3.45
CA HIS A 101 16.35 5.68 -2.31
C HIS A 101 16.79 5.14 -0.95
N LEU A 102 16.74 3.82 -0.75
CA LEU A 102 17.19 3.19 0.49
C LEU A 102 18.71 3.35 0.68
N CYS A 103 19.49 3.18 -0.40
CA CYS A 103 20.95 3.40 -0.37
C CYS A 103 21.33 4.87 -0.13
N GLU A 104 20.60 5.83 -0.70
CA GLU A 104 20.86 7.27 -0.49
C GLU A 104 20.60 7.72 0.94
N THR A 105 19.67 7.08 1.65
CA THR A 105 19.34 7.42 3.05
C THR A 105 20.44 6.96 4.01
N VAL A 106 21.22 5.94 3.64
CA VAL A 106 22.47 5.59 4.33
C VAL A 106 23.56 6.56 3.83
N GLN A 107 23.52 7.81 4.29
CA GLN A 107 24.67 8.70 4.17
C GLN A 107 25.88 7.95 4.76
N PRO A 108 26.95 7.68 3.99
CA PRO A 108 28.21 7.31 4.57
C PRO A 108 28.78 8.58 5.22
N GLY A 109 28.30 8.89 6.42
CA GLY A 109 28.95 9.82 7.35
C GLY A 109 30.28 9.28 7.88
N CYS A 110 30.93 8.36 7.15
CA CYS A 110 32.35 8.16 7.26
C CYS A 110 32.99 9.34 6.54
N GLU A 111 33.17 10.44 7.27
CA GLU A 111 34.30 11.32 7.00
C GLU A 111 35.50 10.43 6.66
N PRO A 112 36.20 10.63 5.54
CA PRO A 112 37.50 10.03 5.35
C PRO A 112 38.37 10.67 6.41
N SER A 113 38.43 10.03 7.58
CA SER A 113 39.24 10.45 8.70
C SER A 113 40.64 10.74 8.16
N HIS A 114 41.09 11.97 8.44
CA HIS A 114 42.37 12.56 8.02
C HIS A 114 43.57 11.81 8.62
N TRP A 115 43.70 10.51 8.33
CA TRP A 115 44.74 9.63 8.89
C TRP A 115 46.13 9.86 8.28
N PHE A 116 46.27 10.78 7.33
CA PHE A 116 47.55 11.18 6.78
C PHE A 116 47.70 12.70 6.85
N GLY A 117 47.79 13.20 8.09
CA GLY A 117 48.46 14.45 8.43
C GLY A 117 49.88 14.16 8.88
#